data_AF-A0A957FGH6-F1
#
_entry.id   AF-A0A957FGH6-F1
#
_cell.length_a   1.000
_cell.length_b   1.000
_cell.length_c   1.000
_cell.angle_alpha   90.00
_cell.angle_beta   90.00
_cell.angle_gamma   90.00
#
_symmetry.space_group_name_H-M   'P 1'
#
loop_
_entity.id
_entity.type
_entity.pdbx_description
1 polymer ?
#
loop_
_entity_poly.entity_id
_entity_poly.type
_entity_poly.pdbx_seq_one_letter_code
_entity_poly.pdbx_strand_id
1 'polypeptide(L)'
;MLNYKAMSTSRRKRQFGRFMGEWVLVFGLLLFVIWLVTQEANAPQLILLLLLYIITINFSLPPAFGGIGLTPVVAVSSLLVVGLETAVYLAAISFLVAELARPLWNPMWDYVNLKQPNWRERLGVIAVHLLALSAAGFLYRQFGGSDPLLNNNLNNPIPFAALAVGYSAIHFVLEGALWLSLKRPLRQFLSDNAPGILTTTLLAQPFAIFGGITFVSNGMPIFVIFSLGIMVFSLVTWLSWQRRYVAQQQLSQFSLLNQISLSLRETLDLPTVLARTQQQVTTLVSADEFAIALCDEDGEWQRPFHEQTSPAAPNDLVQWVAANRRPLDLHSRNLHYATQHNLALPTPKPAAWLGVPLTNGEQFLGVMALTRAQGGQPFSRWNQELLLAIAGQVSAAIQNARLYSATLRLYNLTDEALARRLEQLQALLNAVQEGVLMLDINGRIVLVNPMAAALLQNSAEALHQQPLAAATAVSRLGYTLAEWEERQLRLQAAAAPPGQTAVFAITLETATGSARRIIERSEATVRAKAGQVMGWLLVLRDVTEEQELAEQRTDLTRMIVHDLRNPITTLVSTIRAIEHEAAGGNGIQELINDAQQGCVDMLDMVDSLMDINRM
;
A
#
# COMPACT_ATOMS: atom_id res chain seq x y z
N MET A 1 -16.95 -1.89 -6.38
CA MET A 1 -16.89 -2.74 -7.60
C MET A 1 -17.37 -4.19 -7.44
N LEU A 2 -17.77 -4.67 -6.24
CA LEU A 2 -18.17 -6.07 -6.02
C LEU A 2 -19.58 -6.44 -6.56
N ASN A 3 -20.52 -5.49 -6.63
CA ASN A 3 -21.91 -5.77 -7.06
C ASN A 3 -22.12 -5.91 -8.58
N TYR A 4 -21.22 -5.36 -9.43
CA TYR A 4 -21.42 -5.43 -10.89
C TYR A 4 -20.97 -6.79 -11.48
N LYS A 5 -19.96 -7.44 -10.87
CA LYS A 5 -19.47 -8.76 -11.30
C LYS A 5 -20.50 -9.87 -11.00
N ALA A 6 -21.16 -9.82 -9.85
CA ALA A 6 -22.19 -10.78 -9.44
C ALA A 6 -23.47 -10.70 -10.31
N MET A 7 -23.82 -9.50 -10.78
CA MET A 7 -24.98 -9.29 -11.65
C MET A 7 -24.74 -9.80 -13.09
N SER A 8 -23.48 -9.80 -13.55
CA SER A 8 -23.10 -10.32 -14.87
C SER A 8 -23.10 -11.86 -14.95
N THR A 9 -22.73 -12.55 -13.87
CA THR A 9 -22.66 -14.02 -13.82
C THR A 9 -24.04 -14.66 -13.72
N SER A 10 -25.00 -14.04 -13.03
CA SER A 10 -26.38 -14.54 -12.93
C SER A 10 -27.16 -14.37 -14.25
N ARG A 11 -27.00 -13.22 -14.93
CA ARG A 11 -27.54 -13.00 -16.28
C ARG A 11 -26.97 -13.99 -17.29
N ARG A 12 -25.64 -14.22 -17.25
CA ARG A 12 -24.97 -15.20 -18.14
C ARG A 12 -25.41 -16.64 -17.90
N LYS A 13 -25.57 -17.08 -16.64
CA LYS A 13 -26.09 -18.42 -16.33
C LYS A 13 -27.53 -18.62 -16.80
N ARG A 14 -28.41 -17.61 -16.63
CA ARG A 14 -29.79 -17.66 -17.15
C ARG A 14 -29.84 -17.70 -18.68
N GLN A 15 -28.95 -16.98 -19.35
CA GLN A 15 -28.85 -16.96 -20.81
C GLN A 15 -28.37 -18.32 -21.35
N PHE A 16 -27.40 -18.95 -20.68
CA PHE A 16 -26.91 -20.29 -21.01
C PHE A 16 -27.97 -21.39 -20.81
N GLY A 17 -28.78 -21.31 -19.74
CA GLY A 17 -29.88 -22.26 -19.51
C GLY A 17 -31.00 -22.16 -20.54
N ARG A 18 -31.36 -20.95 -20.96
CA ARG A 18 -32.37 -20.71 -22.02
C ARG A 18 -31.89 -21.20 -23.38
N PHE A 19 -30.60 -20.97 -23.66
CA PHE A 19 -29.90 -21.44 -24.85
C PHE A 19 -29.88 -22.98 -24.97
N MET A 20 -29.54 -23.71 -23.90
CA MET A 20 -29.60 -25.19 -23.91
C MET A 20 -31.01 -25.73 -24.23
N GLY A 21 -32.07 -25.04 -23.81
CA GLY A 21 -33.45 -25.42 -24.13
C GLY A 21 -33.82 -25.25 -25.61
N GLU A 22 -33.36 -24.15 -26.23
CA GLU A 22 -33.54 -23.90 -27.68
C GLU A 22 -32.79 -24.94 -28.53
N TRP A 23 -31.63 -25.40 -28.08
CA TRP A 23 -30.86 -26.45 -28.75
C TRP A 23 -31.53 -27.82 -28.72
N VAL A 24 -32.11 -28.22 -27.58
CA VAL A 24 -32.86 -29.47 -27.49
C VAL A 24 -34.05 -29.47 -28.44
N LEU A 25 -34.71 -28.32 -28.61
CA LEU A 25 -35.80 -28.15 -29.57
C LEU A 25 -35.34 -28.18 -31.02
N VAL A 26 -34.24 -27.50 -31.37
CA VAL A 26 -33.69 -27.51 -32.73
C VAL A 26 -33.17 -28.90 -33.10
N PHE A 27 -32.42 -29.56 -32.22
CA PHE A 27 -31.98 -30.94 -32.45
C PHE A 27 -33.15 -31.91 -32.50
N GLY A 28 -34.14 -31.76 -31.62
CA GLY A 28 -35.36 -32.56 -31.64
C GLY A 28 -36.15 -32.39 -32.94
N LEU A 29 -36.29 -31.15 -33.42
CA LEU A 29 -36.95 -30.83 -34.68
C LEU A 29 -36.17 -31.37 -35.88
N LEU A 30 -34.84 -31.23 -35.87
CA LEU A 30 -33.97 -31.73 -36.92
C LEU A 30 -34.05 -33.27 -36.98
N LEU A 31 -33.97 -33.95 -35.83
CA LEU A 31 -34.16 -35.40 -35.72
C LEU A 31 -35.57 -35.84 -36.15
N PHE A 32 -36.60 -35.04 -35.88
CA PHE A 32 -37.99 -35.30 -36.27
C PHE A 32 -38.23 -35.12 -37.78
N VAL A 33 -37.75 -34.03 -38.37
CA VAL A 33 -37.82 -33.78 -39.83
C VAL A 33 -37.06 -34.86 -40.59
N ILE A 34 -35.94 -35.27 -40.03
CA ILE A 34 -35.10 -36.33 -40.55
C ILE A 34 -35.82 -37.69 -40.45
N TRP A 35 -36.43 -38.04 -39.31
CA TRP A 35 -37.27 -39.24 -39.14
C TRP A 35 -38.45 -39.27 -40.12
N LEU A 36 -38.99 -38.10 -40.45
CA LEU A 36 -40.07 -37.96 -41.43
C LEU A 36 -39.63 -38.31 -42.87
N VAL A 37 -38.34 -38.08 -43.18
CA VAL A 37 -37.73 -38.36 -44.50
C VAL A 37 -37.24 -39.82 -44.60
N THR A 38 -37.10 -40.54 -43.47
CA THR A 38 -36.52 -41.89 -43.40
C THR A 38 -37.49 -43.05 -43.69
N GLN A 39 -37.98 -43.19 -44.92
CA GLN A 39 -38.62 -44.45 -45.37
C GLN A 39 -37.62 -45.46 -45.98
N GLU A 40 -36.31 -45.19 -45.95
CA GLU A 40 -35.26 -46.07 -46.50
C GLU A 40 -34.37 -46.74 -45.42
N ALA A 41 -33.95 -47.98 -45.67
CA ALA A 41 -33.27 -48.88 -44.73
C ALA A 41 -31.91 -48.37 -44.18
N ASN A 42 -31.25 -47.42 -44.85
CA ASN A 42 -29.93 -46.91 -44.48
C ASN A 42 -29.96 -45.53 -43.79
N ALA A 43 -31.14 -44.94 -43.61
CA ALA A 43 -31.24 -43.56 -43.17
C ALA A 43 -30.76 -43.30 -41.71
N PRO A 44 -30.97 -44.18 -40.70
CA PRO A 44 -30.58 -43.92 -39.31
C PRO A 44 -29.09 -43.65 -39.09
N GLN A 45 -28.20 -44.39 -39.77
CA GLN A 45 -26.75 -44.23 -39.61
C GLN A 45 -26.22 -42.93 -40.25
N LEU A 46 -26.80 -42.51 -41.39
CA LEU A 46 -26.44 -41.26 -42.05
C LEU A 46 -26.73 -40.05 -41.17
N ILE A 47 -27.85 -40.10 -40.47
CA ILE A 47 -28.31 -39.05 -39.56
C ILE A 47 -27.38 -38.92 -38.37
N LEU A 48 -27.07 -40.05 -37.74
CA LEU A 48 -26.19 -40.06 -36.58
C LEU A 48 -24.80 -39.54 -36.95
N LEU A 49 -24.27 -39.97 -38.09
CA LEU A 49 -22.97 -39.51 -38.59
C LEU A 49 -22.98 -38.02 -38.97
N LEU A 50 -24.03 -37.52 -39.61
CA LEU A 50 -24.20 -36.09 -39.91
C LEU A 50 -24.21 -35.25 -38.63
N LEU A 51 -24.96 -35.71 -37.63
CA LEU A 51 -25.06 -35.07 -36.33
C LEU A 51 -23.70 -35.08 -35.62
N LEU A 52 -23.01 -36.22 -35.65
CA LEU A 52 -21.67 -36.36 -35.07
C LEU A 52 -20.69 -35.39 -35.73
N TYR A 53 -20.72 -35.27 -37.07
CA TYR A 53 -19.91 -34.31 -37.81
C TYR A 53 -20.16 -32.88 -37.34
N ILE A 54 -21.43 -32.43 -37.32
CA ILE A 54 -21.79 -31.06 -36.93
C ILE A 54 -21.28 -30.75 -35.52
N ILE A 55 -21.42 -31.70 -34.58
CA ILE A 55 -20.95 -31.55 -33.21
C ILE A 55 -19.42 -31.49 -33.16
N THR A 56 -18.72 -32.45 -33.77
CA THR A 56 -17.25 -32.51 -33.68
C THR A 56 -16.57 -31.34 -34.39
N ILE A 57 -17.19 -30.79 -35.44
CA ILE A 57 -16.72 -29.57 -36.11
C ILE A 57 -16.82 -28.38 -35.16
N ASN A 58 -17.97 -28.20 -34.51
CA ASN A 58 -18.22 -27.04 -33.64
C ASN A 58 -17.50 -27.10 -32.29
N PHE A 59 -17.23 -28.30 -31.76
CA PHE A 59 -16.45 -28.51 -30.54
C PHE A 59 -14.96 -28.80 -30.79
N SER A 60 -14.50 -28.70 -32.03
CA SER A 60 -13.08 -28.78 -32.32
C SER A 60 -12.32 -27.69 -31.56
N LEU A 61 -11.23 -28.08 -30.89
CA LEU A 61 -10.41 -27.14 -30.14
C LEU A 61 -9.77 -26.18 -31.13
N PRO A 62 -9.78 -24.87 -30.85
CA PRO A 62 -9.12 -23.87 -31.69
C PRO A 62 -7.61 -23.86 -31.34
N PRO A 63 -6.68 -24.28 -32.22
CA PRO A 63 -5.25 -24.12 -31.97
C PRO A 63 -4.73 -22.83 -32.63
N ALA A 64 -5.65 -21.96 -33.06
CA ALA A 64 -5.55 -20.99 -34.14
C ALA A 64 -5.95 -21.55 -35.51
N PHE A 65 -5.28 -22.51 -36.19
CA PHE A 65 -5.70 -22.88 -37.57
C PHE A 65 -5.28 -24.29 -38.02
N GLY A 66 -5.88 -25.32 -37.43
CA GLY A 66 -5.69 -26.74 -37.80
C GLY A 66 -6.31 -27.66 -36.75
N GLY A 67 -7.64 -27.54 -36.60
CA GLY A 67 -8.43 -27.94 -35.43
C GLY A 67 -8.05 -29.28 -34.80
N ILE A 68 -7.66 -29.27 -33.53
CA ILE A 68 -7.58 -30.50 -32.73
C ILE A 68 -9.01 -30.88 -32.40
N GLY A 69 -9.57 -31.82 -33.15
CA GLY A 69 -10.96 -32.21 -33.01
C GLY A 69 -11.14 -33.71 -33.26
N LEU A 70 -12.33 -34.20 -32.97
CA LEU A 70 -12.71 -35.59 -33.23
C LEU A 70 -13.27 -35.77 -34.65
N THR A 71 -13.27 -34.73 -35.49
CA THR A 71 -13.73 -34.79 -36.88
C THR A 71 -13.03 -35.91 -37.68
N PRO A 72 -11.71 -36.16 -37.54
CA PRO A 72 -11.06 -37.33 -38.15
C PRO A 72 -11.67 -38.68 -37.74
N VAL A 73 -12.10 -38.81 -36.48
CA VAL A 73 -12.74 -40.03 -35.96
C VAL A 73 -14.05 -40.26 -36.70
N VAL A 74 -14.89 -39.23 -36.77
CA VAL A 74 -16.17 -39.29 -37.48
C VAL A 74 -15.97 -39.57 -38.96
N ALA A 75 -14.96 -38.95 -39.57
CA ALA A 75 -14.69 -39.09 -41.00
C ALA A 75 -14.31 -40.51 -41.39
N VAL A 76 -13.31 -41.08 -40.70
CA VAL A 76 -12.88 -42.44 -40.97
C VAL A 76 -13.94 -43.47 -40.56
N SER A 77 -14.67 -43.27 -39.45
CA SER A 77 -15.82 -44.12 -39.11
C SER A 77 -16.92 -44.05 -40.18
N SER A 78 -17.24 -42.87 -40.71
CA SER A 78 -18.26 -42.71 -41.75
C SER A 78 -17.89 -43.46 -43.03
N LEU A 79 -16.61 -43.41 -43.44
CA LEU A 79 -16.10 -44.19 -44.57
C LEU A 79 -16.32 -45.70 -44.37
N LEU A 80 -16.00 -46.22 -43.20
CA LEU A 80 -16.16 -47.64 -42.90
C LEU A 80 -17.63 -48.06 -42.80
N VAL A 81 -18.52 -47.17 -42.35
CA VAL A 81 -19.95 -47.47 -42.13
C VAL A 81 -20.79 -47.33 -43.40
N VAL A 82 -20.58 -46.27 -44.19
CA VAL A 82 -21.45 -45.93 -45.35
C VAL A 82 -20.74 -45.93 -46.70
N GLY A 83 -19.44 -46.21 -46.72
CA GLY A 83 -18.61 -46.19 -47.95
C GLY A 83 -18.01 -44.81 -48.24
N LEU A 84 -16.93 -44.78 -49.02
CA LEU A 84 -16.15 -43.58 -49.30
C LEU A 84 -16.98 -42.46 -49.95
N GLU A 85 -17.75 -42.77 -51.00
CA GLU A 85 -18.52 -41.78 -51.75
C GLU A 85 -19.56 -41.11 -50.85
N THR A 86 -20.38 -41.92 -50.17
CA THR A 86 -21.38 -41.45 -49.22
C THR A 86 -20.76 -40.66 -48.08
N ALA A 87 -19.63 -41.10 -47.53
CA ALA A 87 -18.92 -40.43 -46.46
C ALA A 87 -18.42 -39.03 -46.86
N VAL A 88 -17.88 -38.88 -48.08
CA VAL A 88 -17.43 -37.57 -48.60
C VAL A 88 -18.61 -36.63 -48.79
N TYR A 89 -19.73 -37.10 -49.36
CA TYR A 89 -20.95 -36.28 -49.47
C TYR A 89 -21.50 -35.89 -48.11
N LEU A 90 -21.55 -36.84 -47.17
CA LEU A 90 -22.02 -36.62 -45.81
C LEU A 90 -21.17 -35.58 -45.09
N ALA A 91 -19.85 -35.67 -45.19
CA ALA A 91 -18.91 -34.70 -44.65
C ALA A 91 -19.17 -33.30 -45.23
N ALA A 92 -19.26 -33.19 -46.56
CA ALA A 92 -19.47 -31.91 -47.26
C ALA A 92 -20.79 -31.24 -46.85
N ILE A 93 -21.89 -32.00 -46.81
CA ILE A 93 -23.19 -31.51 -46.36
C ILE A 93 -23.12 -31.07 -44.90
N SER A 94 -22.49 -31.87 -44.03
CA SER A 94 -22.38 -31.57 -42.60
C SER A 94 -21.57 -30.29 -42.35
N PHE A 95 -20.50 -30.05 -43.11
CA PHE A 95 -19.75 -28.79 -43.05
C PHE A 95 -20.59 -27.58 -43.45
N LEU A 96 -21.39 -27.71 -44.51
CA LEU A 96 -22.27 -26.64 -44.98
C LEU A 96 -23.35 -26.31 -43.93
N VAL A 97 -23.96 -27.35 -43.34
CA VAL A 97 -24.94 -27.18 -42.24
C VAL A 97 -24.29 -26.59 -41.00
N ALA A 98 -23.07 -27.03 -40.64
CA ALA A 98 -22.33 -26.48 -39.50
C ALA A 98 -22.00 -24.99 -39.68
N GLU A 99 -21.60 -24.55 -40.88
CA GLU A 99 -21.37 -23.13 -41.17
C GLU A 99 -22.67 -22.31 -41.16
N LEU A 100 -23.79 -22.84 -41.68
CA LEU A 100 -25.10 -22.18 -41.60
C LEU A 100 -25.58 -22.05 -40.15
N ALA A 101 -25.35 -23.07 -39.32
CA ALA A 101 -25.73 -23.09 -37.92
C ALA A 101 -24.81 -22.25 -37.02
N ARG A 102 -23.68 -21.74 -37.55
CA ARG A 102 -22.65 -21.05 -36.76
C ARG A 102 -23.14 -19.88 -35.89
N PRO A 103 -24.08 -19.01 -36.32
CA PRO A 103 -24.60 -17.95 -35.45
C PRO A 103 -25.15 -18.47 -34.12
N LEU A 104 -25.66 -19.70 -34.10
CA LEU A 104 -26.14 -20.36 -32.89
C LEU A 104 -24.98 -20.71 -31.94
N TRP A 105 -23.75 -20.87 -32.43
CA TRP A 105 -22.58 -21.23 -31.61
C TRP A 105 -21.79 -20.02 -31.11
N ASN A 106 -21.99 -18.83 -31.70
CA ASN A 106 -21.27 -17.61 -31.31
C ASN A 106 -21.27 -17.33 -29.80
N PRO A 107 -22.38 -17.48 -29.03
CA PRO A 107 -22.36 -17.25 -27.59
C PRO A 107 -21.38 -18.13 -26.80
N MET A 108 -21.12 -19.35 -27.26
CA MET A 108 -20.12 -20.25 -26.64
C MET A 108 -18.69 -19.78 -26.89
N TRP A 109 -18.44 -19.22 -28.07
CA TRP A 109 -17.13 -18.74 -28.50
C TRP A 109 -16.82 -17.31 -28.00
N ASP A 110 -17.84 -16.46 -27.89
CA ASP A 110 -17.74 -15.09 -27.37
C ASP A 110 -17.28 -15.05 -25.90
N TYR A 111 -17.50 -16.14 -25.14
CA TYR A 111 -16.98 -16.27 -23.79
C TYR A 111 -15.43 -16.26 -23.73
N VAL A 112 -14.77 -16.64 -24.83
CA VAL A 112 -13.32 -16.91 -24.88
C VAL A 112 -12.53 -15.80 -25.58
N ASN A 113 -13.17 -14.73 -26.08
CA ASN A 113 -12.52 -13.58 -26.74
C ASN A 113 -11.45 -13.98 -27.79
N LEU A 114 -11.67 -15.10 -28.49
CA LEU A 114 -10.78 -15.56 -29.55
C LEU A 114 -11.09 -14.84 -30.86
N LYS A 115 -10.03 -14.53 -31.62
CA LYS A 115 -10.16 -14.06 -33.00
C LYS A 115 -10.68 -15.21 -33.87
N GLN A 116 -11.91 -15.10 -34.35
CA GLN A 116 -12.52 -16.14 -35.18
C GLN A 116 -11.84 -16.22 -36.57
N PRO A 117 -11.71 -17.42 -37.16
CA PRO A 117 -11.10 -17.62 -38.46
C PRO A 117 -11.91 -16.95 -39.57
N ASN A 118 -11.23 -16.37 -40.56
CA ASN A 118 -11.86 -15.75 -41.73
C ASN A 118 -12.48 -16.83 -42.65
N TRP A 119 -13.41 -16.46 -43.52
CA TRP A 119 -14.15 -17.42 -44.36
C TRP A 119 -13.24 -18.26 -45.28
N ARG A 120 -12.15 -17.68 -45.78
CA ARG A 120 -11.15 -18.39 -46.59
C ARG A 120 -10.41 -19.46 -45.81
N GLU A 121 -10.05 -19.16 -44.56
CA GLU A 121 -9.34 -20.09 -43.68
C GLU A 121 -10.24 -21.29 -43.36
N ARG A 122 -11.54 -21.05 -43.15
CA ARG A 122 -12.51 -22.12 -42.89
C ARG A 122 -12.75 -23.01 -44.11
N LEU A 123 -12.95 -22.43 -45.29
CA LEU A 123 -13.05 -23.21 -46.53
C LEU A 123 -11.81 -24.06 -46.78
N GLY A 124 -10.63 -23.51 -46.45
CA GLY A 124 -9.37 -24.26 -46.47
C GLY A 124 -9.40 -25.48 -45.56
N VAL A 125 -9.78 -25.32 -44.30
CA VAL A 125 -9.88 -26.44 -43.33
C VAL A 125 -10.89 -27.49 -43.79
N ILE A 126 -12.03 -27.08 -44.36
CA ILE A 126 -13.03 -28.00 -44.92
C ILE A 126 -12.41 -28.81 -46.08
N ALA A 127 -11.71 -28.13 -47.00
CA ALA A 127 -11.05 -28.79 -48.13
C ALA A 127 -9.99 -29.80 -47.66
N VAL A 128 -9.20 -29.48 -46.63
CA VAL A 128 -8.23 -30.40 -46.02
C VAL A 128 -8.92 -31.70 -45.59
N HIS A 129 -10.03 -31.62 -44.86
CA HIS A 129 -10.73 -32.80 -44.34
C HIS A 129 -11.31 -33.66 -45.46
N LEU A 130 -11.95 -33.04 -46.47
CA LEU A 130 -12.55 -33.76 -47.59
C LEU A 130 -11.49 -34.44 -48.47
N LEU A 131 -10.39 -33.74 -48.76
CA LEU A 131 -9.28 -34.28 -49.56
C LEU A 131 -8.53 -35.38 -48.80
N ALA A 132 -8.29 -35.20 -47.49
CA ALA A 132 -7.66 -36.22 -46.65
C ALA A 132 -8.51 -37.49 -46.58
N LEU A 133 -9.83 -37.35 -46.38
CA LEU A 133 -10.76 -38.48 -46.36
C LEU A 133 -10.78 -39.22 -47.71
N SER A 134 -10.85 -38.46 -48.82
CA SER A 134 -10.88 -39.02 -50.18
C SER A 134 -9.61 -39.81 -50.50
N ALA A 135 -8.45 -39.22 -50.24
CA ALA A 135 -7.16 -39.83 -50.55
C ALA A 135 -6.84 -41.01 -49.61
N ALA A 136 -7.19 -40.93 -48.33
CA ALA A 136 -7.02 -42.04 -47.40
C ALA A 136 -7.96 -43.21 -47.71
N GLY A 137 -9.19 -42.93 -48.15
CA GLY A 137 -10.12 -43.96 -48.61
C GLY A 137 -9.67 -44.67 -49.88
N PHE A 138 -9.06 -43.93 -50.80
CA PHE A 138 -8.42 -44.53 -51.97
C PHE A 138 -7.29 -45.48 -51.57
N LEU A 139 -6.43 -45.08 -50.63
CA LEU A 139 -5.38 -45.95 -50.08
C LEU A 139 -5.97 -47.20 -49.42
N TYR A 140 -7.03 -47.04 -48.62
CA TYR A 140 -7.71 -48.17 -47.98
C TYR A 140 -8.17 -49.23 -49.00
N ARG A 141 -8.81 -48.81 -50.10
CA ARG A 141 -9.22 -49.69 -51.19
C ARG A 141 -8.02 -50.36 -51.88
N GLN A 142 -6.96 -49.60 -52.16
CA GLN A 142 -5.76 -50.09 -52.84
C GLN A 142 -5.06 -51.23 -52.07
N PHE A 143 -5.09 -51.17 -50.74
CA PHE A 143 -4.52 -52.19 -49.86
C PHE A 143 -5.49 -53.35 -49.56
N GLY A 144 -6.62 -53.44 -50.26
CA GLY A 144 -7.59 -54.54 -50.14
C GLY A 144 -8.69 -54.31 -49.11
N GLY A 145 -8.91 -53.07 -48.66
CA GLY A 145 -10.02 -52.70 -47.80
C GLY A 145 -11.35 -52.68 -48.56
N SER A 146 -12.43 -53.09 -47.88
CA SER A 146 -13.80 -53.00 -48.39
C SER A 146 -14.55 -51.86 -47.72
N ASP A 147 -15.14 -50.97 -48.49
CA ASP A 147 -16.03 -49.91 -48.00
C ASP A 147 -17.38 -49.97 -48.75
N PRO A 148 -18.53 -50.09 -48.06
CA PRO A 148 -18.68 -50.25 -46.62
C PRO A 148 -17.99 -51.51 -46.05
N LEU A 149 -17.62 -51.46 -44.78
CA LEU A 149 -16.89 -52.53 -44.10
C LEU A 149 -17.79 -53.78 -43.95
N LEU A 150 -17.24 -54.93 -44.32
CA LEU A 150 -17.92 -56.24 -44.24
C LEU A 150 -17.25 -57.12 -43.18
N ASN A 151 -18.02 -57.96 -42.48
CA ASN A 151 -17.55 -58.81 -41.36
C ASN A 151 -16.40 -59.76 -41.75
N ASN A 152 -16.31 -60.17 -43.02
CA ASN A 152 -15.28 -61.07 -43.53
C ASN A 152 -13.88 -60.43 -43.67
N ASN A 153 -13.79 -59.10 -43.65
CA ASN A 153 -12.53 -58.36 -43.85
C ASN A 153 -11.88 -57.84 -42.55
N LEU A 154 -12.41 -58.22 -41.38
CA LEU A 154 -11.91 -57.75 -40.08
C LEU A 154 -10.55 -58.34 -39.68
N ASN A 155 -10.14 -59.46 -40.27
CA ASN A 155 -8.93 -60.19 -39.87
C ASN A 155 -7.63 -59.68 -40.50
N ASN A 156 -7.71 -58.80 -41.50
CA ASN A 156 -6.53 -58.24 -42.17
C ASN A 156 -6.22 -56.83 -41.65
N PRO A 157 -5.11 -56.62 -40.91
CA PRO A 157 -4.78 -55.30 -40.35
C PRO A 157 -4.20 -54.32 -41.38
N ILE A 158 -3.72 -54.80 -42.54
CA ILE A 158 -2.98 -53.98 -43.52
C ILE A 158 -3.83 -52.80 -44.07
N PRO A 159 -5.07 -53.00 -44.55
CA PRO A 159 -5.91 -51.89 -45.00
C PRO A 159 -6.16 -50.85 -43.91
N PHE A 160 -6.42 -51.27 -42.67
CA PHE A 160 -6.68 -50.37 -41.56
C PHE A 160 -5.45 -49.54 -41.17
N ALA A 161 -4.26 -50.15 -41.20
CA ALA A 161 -3.01 -49.43 -41.00
C ALA A 161 -2.76 -48.40 -42.12
N ALA A 162 -3.01 -48.78 -43.38
CA ALA A 162 -2.90 -47.87 -44.52
C ALA A 162 -3.87 -46.69 -44.42
N LEU A 163 -5.11 -46.93 -43.97
CA LEU A 163 -6.11 -45.88 -43.74
C LEU A 163 -5.70 -44.93 -42.61
N ALA A 164 -5.28 -45.47 -41.46
CA ALA A 164 -4.89 -44.66 -40.30
C ALA A 164 -3.66 -43.78 -40.56
N VAL A 165 -2.59 -44.39 -41.09
CA VAL A 165 -1.33 -43.70 -41.41
C VAL A 165 -1.54 -42.76 -42.59
N GLY A 166 -2.23 -43.23 -43.63
CA GLY A 166 -2.53 -42.46 -44.83
C GLY A 166 -3.33 -41.20 -44.52
N TYR A 167 -4.45 -41.32 -43.79
CA TYR A 167 -5.25 -40.17 -43.38
C TYR A 167 -4.42 -39.17 -42.58
N SER A 168 -3.67 -39.62 -41.57
CA SER A 168 -2.89 -38.74 -40.70
C SER A 168 -1.77 -38.00 -41.46
N ALA A 169 -1.04 -38.71 -42.34
CA ALA A 169 0.03 -38.13 -43.14
C ALA A 169 -0.50 -37.13 -44.17
N ILE A 170 -1.57 -37.50 -44.90
CA ILE A 170 -2.18 -36.63 -45.91
C ILE A 170 -2.79 -35.39 -45.25
N HIS A 171 -3.53 -35.57 -44.14
CA HIS A 171 -4.10 -34.46 -43.38
C HIS A 171 -3.02 -33.49 -42.90
N PHE A 172 -1.89 -34.00 -42.38
CA PHE A 172 -0.77 -33.18 -41.95
C PHE A 172 -0.14 -32.36 -43.08
N VAL A 173 0.08 -32.99 -44.25
CA VAL A 173 0.65 -32.32 -45.43
C VAL A 173 -0.30 -31.24 -45.96
N LEU A 174 -1.60 -31.54 -46.02
CA LEU A 174 -2.62 -30.60 -46.49
C LEU A 174 -2.80 -29.40 -45.52
N GLU A 175 -2.73 -29.62 -44.20
CA GLU A 175 -2.69 -28.55 -43.21
C GLU A 175 -1.45 -27.65 -43.38
N GLY A 176 -0.28 -28.25 -43.59
CA GLY A 176 0.94 -27.49 -43.88
C GLY A 176 0.84 -26.66 -45.16
N ALA A 177 0.22 -27.21 -46.21
CA ALA A 177 -0.04 -26.51 -47.46
C ALA A 177 -1.03 -25.35 -47.27
N LEU A 178 -2.10 -25.57 -46.50
CA LEU A 178 -3.05 -24.52 -46.14
C LEU A 178 -2.36 -23.40 -45.36
N TRP A 179 -1.53 -23.74 -44.37
CA TRP A 179 -0.77 -22.78 -43.58
C TRP A 179 0.13 -21.88 -44.44
N LEU A 180 0.85 -22.48 -45.39
CA LEU A 180 1.69 -21.75 -46.35
C LEU A 180 0.85 -20.85 -47.28
N SER A 181 -0.32 -21.31 -47.72
CA SER A 181 -1.23 -20.53 -48.57
C SER A 181 -1.73 -19.25 -47.88
N LEU A 182 -1.80 -19.27 -46.54
CA LEU A 182 -2.17 -18.13 -45.70
C LEU A 182 -0.99 -17.17 -45.43
N LYS A 183 0.15 -17.35 -46.13
CA LYS A 183 1.37 -16.55 -46.01
C LYS A 183 1.98 -16.55 -44.60
N ARG A 184 1.88 -17.67 -43.89
CA ARG A 184 2.44 -17.83 -42.54
C ARG A 184 3.77 -18.60 -42.58
N PRO A 185 4.70 -18.31 -41.65
CA PRO A 185 6.03 -18.92 -41.68
C PRO A 185 5.97 -20.43 -41.39
N LEU A 186 6.68 -21.22 -42.19
CA LEU A 186 6.73 -22.68 -42.05
C LEU A 186 7.38 -23.12 -40.72
N ARG A 187 8.38 -22.38 -40.27
CA ARG A 187 9.08 -22.67 -39.00
C ARG A 187 8.12 -22.67 -37.82
N GLN A 188 7.15 -21.75 -37.81
CA GLN A 188 6.14 -21.65 -36.77
C GLN A 188 5.13 -22.82 -36.83
N PHE A 189 4.79 -23.29 -38.02
CA PHE A 189 3.95 -24.48 -38.18
C PHE A 189 4.61 -25.72 -37.57
N LEU A 190 5.90 -25.93 -37.87
CA LEU A 190 6.66 -27.08 -37.40
C LEU A 190 6.91 -27.04 -35.88
N SER A 191 7.13 -25.88 -35.27
CA SER A 191 7.34 -25.77 -33.83
C SER A 191 6.05 -25.86 -33.03
N ASP A 192 5.03 -25.09 -33.43
CA ASP A 192 3.89 -24.81 -32.55
C ASP A 192 2.71 -25.77 -32.81
N ASN A 193 2.55 -26.24 -34.05
CA ASN A 193 1.35 -26.97 -34.48
C ASN A 193 1.62 -28.43 -34.85
N ALA A 194 2.78 -28.74 -35.43
CA ALA A 194 3.06 -30.07 -35.97
C ALA A 194 2.99 -31.22 -34.94
N PRO A 195 3.54 -31.09 -33.72
CA PRO A 195 3.41 -32.14 -32.72
C PRO A 195 1.95 -32.37 -32.31
N GLY A 196 1.18 -31.29 -32.16
CA GLY A 196 -0.24 -31.35 -31.79
C GLY A 196 -1.10 -32.00 -32.87
N ILE A 197 -0.94 -31.60 -34.13
CA ILE A 197 -1.70 -32.16 -35.25
C ILE A 197 -1.37 -33.64 -35.41
N LEU A 198 -0.08 -34.03 -35.49
CA LEU A 198 0.31 -35.43 -35.69
C LEU A 198 -0.16 -36.33 -34.56
N THR A 199 0.02 -35.92 -33.30
CA THR A 199 -0.40 -36.72 -32.15
C THR A 199 -1.91 -36.90 -32.13
N THR A 200 -2.67 -35.85 -32.38
CA THR A 200 -4.14 -35.90 -32.29
C THR A 200 -4.76 -36.64 -33.46
N THR A 201 -4.29 -36.43 -34.69
CA THR A 201 -4.81 -37.15 -35.86
C THR A 201 -4.47 -38.63 -35.82
N LEU A 202 -3.28 -39.00 -35.33
CA LEU A 202 -2.85 -40.40 -35.27
C LEU A 202 -3.52 -41.16 -34.11
N LEU A 203 -3.61 -40.56 -32.92
CA LEU A 203 -4.29 -41.16 -31.76
C LEU A 203 -5.80 -41.30 -31.97
N ALA A 204 -6.40 -40.50 -32.85
CA ALA A 204 -7.81 -40.59 -33.21
C ALA A 204 -8.15 -41.84 -34.03
N GLN A 205 -7.21 -42.36 -34.85
CA GLN A 205 -7.51 -43.41 -35.83
C GLN A 205 -7.93 -44.76 -35.24
N PRO A 206 -7.31 -45.27 -34.16
CA PRO A 206 -7.76 -46.51 -33.52
C PRO A 206 -9.23 -46.43 -33.09
N PHE A 207 -9.68 -45.29 -32.57
CA PHE A 207 -11.08 -45.08 -32.20
C PHE A 207 -11.98 -45.00 -33.43
N ALA A 208 -11.50 -44.39 -34.51
CA ALA A 208 -12.26 -44.29 -35.76
C ALA A 208 -12.54 -45.66 -36.39
N ILE A 209 -11.51 -46.51 -36.41
CA ILE A 209 -11.59 -47.91 -36.87
C ILE A 209 -12.51 -48.70 -35.93
N PHE A 210 -12.34 -48.56 -34.62
CA PHE A 210 -13.20 -49.20 -33.62
C PHE A 210 -14.68 -48.84 -33.82
N GLY A 211 -14.99 -47.58 -34.16
CA GLY A 211 -16.36 -47.15 -34.48
C GLY A 211 -16.97 -47.90 -35.67
N GLY A 212 -16.20 -48.07 -36.76
CA GLY A 212 -16.62 -48.85 -37.92
C GLY A 212 -16.82 -50.34 -37.59
N ILE A 213 -15.87 -50.95 -36.87
CA ILE A 213 -15.97 -52.36 -36.44
C ILE A 213 -17.20 -52.56 -35.54
N THR A 214 -17.42 -51.66 -34.58
CA THR A 214 -18.53 -51.73 -33.63
C THR A 214 -19.88 -51.75 -34.36
N PHE A 215 -20.04 -50.91 -35.40
CA PHE A 215 -21.24 -50.88 -36.22
C PHE A 215 -21.44 -52.19 -36.99
N VAL A 216 -20.41 -52.72 -37.65
CA VAL A 216 -20.53 -53.93 -38.47
C VAL A 216 -20.78 -55.17 -37.61
N SER A 217 -20.12 -55.27 -36.45
CA SER A 217 -20.23 -56.45 -35.57
C SER A 217 -21.48 -56.45 -34.69
N ASN A 218 -21.98 -55.28 -34.28
CA ASN A 218 -23.05 -55.18 -33.27
C ASN A 218 -24.28 -54.36 -33.72
N GLY A 219 -24.24 -53.81 -34.93
CA GLY A 219 -25.31 -52.99 -35.50
C GLY A 219 -25.47 -51.63 -34.83
N MET A 220 -26.62 -51.02 -35.10
CA MET A 220 -26.91 -49.63 -34.73
C MET A 220 -26.92 -49.34 -33.22
N PRO A 221 -27.48 -50.18 -32.33
CA PRO A 221 -27.60 -49.84 -30.90
C PRO A 221 -26.26 -49.55 -30.21
N ILE A 222 -25.23 -50.36 -30.46
CA ILE A 222 -23.90 -50.15 -29.86
C ILE A 222 -23.18 -48.98 -30.54
N PHE A 223 -23.40 -48.78 -31.85
CA PHE A 223 -22.87 -47.63 -32.57
C PHE A 223 -23.43 -46.27 -32.05
N VAL A 224 -24.69 -46.23 -31.61
CA VAL A 224 -25.27 -45.06 -30.92
C VAL A 224 -24.53 -44.77 -29.61
N ILE A 225 -24.25 -45.79 -28.79
CA ILE A 225 -23.51 -45.64 -27.52
C ILE A 225 -22.10 -45.12 -27.79
N PHE A 226 -21.41 -45.68 -28.78
CA PHE A 226 -20.08 -45.22 -29.21
C PHE A 226 -20.11 -43.74 -29.65
N SER A 227 -21.09 -43.37 -30.47
CA SER A 227 -21.28 -42.00 -30.96
C SER A 227 -21.59 -41.01 -29.83
N LEU A 228 -22.39 -41.41 -28.85
CA LEU A 228 -22.65 -40.62 -27.65
C LEU A 228 -21.37 -40.44 -26.81
N GLY A 229 -20.52 -41.46 -26.73
CA GLY A 229 -19.19 -41.39 -26.12
C GLY A 229 -18.29 -40.35 -26.80
N ILE A 230 -18.21 -40.34 -28.13
CA ILE A 230 -17.48 -39.32 -28.90
C ILE A 230 -18.04 -37.92 -28.62
N MET A 231 -19.36 -37.76 -28.63
CA MET A 231 -20.01 -36.48 -28.37
C MET A 231 -19.68 -35.94 -26.97
N VAL A 232 -19.80 -36.79 -25.94
CA VAL A 232 -19.46 -36.42 -24.55
C VAL A 232 -17.97 -36.08 -24.44
N PHE A 233 -17.10 -36.88 -25.04
CA PHE A 233 -15.66 -36.62 -25.02
C PHE A 233 -15.30 -35.30 -25.72
N SER A 234 -15.93 -35.00 -26.87
CA SER A 234 -15.75 -33.72 -27.58
C SER A 234 -16.18 -32.53 -26.72
N LEU A 235 -17.32 -32.66 -26.03
CA LEU A 235 -17.82 -31.60 -25.14
C LEU A 235 -16.91 -31.40 -23.92
N VAL A 236 -16.44 -32.49 -23.29
CA VAL A 236 -15.58 -32.44 -22.12
C VAL A 236 -14.21 -31.86 -22.46
N THR A 237 -13.61 -32.25 -23.59
CA THR A 237 -12.33 -31.70 -24.04
C THR A 237 -12.45 -30.21 -24.34
N TRP A 238 -13.51 -29.80 -25.03
CA TRP A 238 -13.82 -28.39 -25.29
C TRP A 238 -14.01 -27.58 -23.99
N LEU A 239 -14.84 -28.04 -23.07
CA LEU A 239 -15.05 -27.39 -21.77
C LEU A 239 -13.76 -27.29 -20.94
N SER A 240 -12.94 -28.34 -20.97
CA SER A 240 -11.67 -28.39 -20.25
C SER A 240 -10.67 -27.40 -20.82
N TRP A 241 -10.55 -27.35 -22.15
CA TRP A 241 -9.71 -26.39 -22.84
C TRP A 241 -10.18 -24.95 -22.58
N GLN A 242 -11.47 -24.69 -22.67
CA GLN A 242 -12.07 -23.39 -22.39
C GLN A 242 -11.72 -22.90 -20.97
N ARG A 243 -11.89 -23.77 -19.96
CA ARG A 243 -11.55 -23.44 -18.56
C ARG A 243 -10.07 -23.14 -18.40
N ARG A 244 -9.19 -23.96 -18.99
CA ARG A 244 -7.73 -23.77 -18.92
C ARG A 244 -7.32 -22.46 -19.59
N TYR A 245 -7.85 -22.17 -20.76
CA TYR A 245 -7.55 -20.95 -21.51
C TYR A 245 -7.94 -19.69 -20.71
N VAL A 246 -9.15 -19.67 -20.17
CA VAL A 246 -9.63 -18.54 -19.36
C VAL A 246 -8.84 -18.40 -18.05
N ALA A 247 -8.50 -19.51 -17.40
CA ALA A 247 -7.69 -19.50 -16.18
C ALA A 247 -6.27 -18.97 -16.44
N GLN A 248 -5.63 -19.38 -17.54
CA GLN A 248 -4.31 -18.89 -17.93
C GLN A 248 -4.32 -17.38 -18.25
N GLN A 249 -5.34 -16.88 -18.96
CA GLN A 249 -5.49 -15.44 -19.19
C GLN A 249 -5.66 -14.66 -17.88
N GLN A 250 -6.44 -15.17 -16.93
CA GLN A 250 -6.61 -14.50 -15.64
C GLN A 250 -5.29 -14.48 -14.85
N LEU A 251 -4.55 -15.59 -14.82
CA LEU A 251 -3.28 -15.67 -14.11
C LEU A 251 -2.20 -14.75 -14.71
N SER A 252 -2.10 -14.65 -16.04
CA SER A 252 -1.12 -13.76 -16.69
C SER A 252 -1.47 -12.27 -16.49
N GLN A 253 -2.76 -11.94 -16.47
CA GLN A 253 -3.23 -10.60 -16.09
C GLN A 253 -2.85 -10.27 -14.65
N PHE A 254 -3.08 -11.20 -13.71
CA PHE A 254 -2.75 -10.98 -12.30
C PHE A 254 -1.24 -10.90 -12.04
N SER A 255 -0.41 -11.69 -12.70
CA SER A 255 1.05 -11.66 -12.48
C SER A 255 1.69 -10.36 -12.96
N LEU A 256 1.27 -9.84 -14.12
CA LEU A 256 1.71 -8.53 -14.64
C LEU A 256 1.32 -7.41 -13.67
N LEU A 257 0.09 -7.42 -13.17
CA LEU A 257 -0.37 -6.42 -12.20
C LEU A 257 0.34 -6.52 -10.85
N ASN A 258 0.63 -7.74 -10.39
CA ASN A 258 1.32 -7.93 -9.11
C ASN A 258 2.80 -7.52 -9.18
N GLN A 259 3.48 -7.78 -10.30
CA GLN A 259 4.86 -7.29 -10.52
C GLN A 259 4.92 -5.76 -10.52
N ILE A 260 3.95 -5.09 -11.18
CA ILE A 260 3.82 -3.62 -11.15
C ILE A 260 3.59 -3.14 -9.71
N SER A 261 2.65 -3.76 -8.99
CA SER A 261 2.32 -3.44 -7.59
C SER A 261 3.53 -3.51 -6.66
N LEU A 262 4.34 -4.57 -6.73
CA LEU A 262 5.51 -4.74 -5.84
C LEU A 262 6.57 -3.66 -6.07
N SER A 263 6.88 -3.34 -7.33
CA SER A 263 7.88 -2.31 -7.66
C SER A 263 7.49 -0.89 -7.26
N LEU A 264 6.19 -0.60 -7.20
CA LEU A 264 5.65 0.71 -6.80
C LEU A 264 5.54 0.85 -5.27
N ARG A 265 5.31 -0.26 -4.54
CA ARG A 265 5.18 -0.24 -3.07
C ARG A 265 6.49 -0.02 -2.30
N GLU A 266 7.62 -0.39 -2.89
CA GLU A 266 8.94 -0.21 -2.26
C GLU A 266 9.42 1.24 -2.27
N THR A 267 8.71 2.14 -2.96
CA THR A 267 9.14 3.52 -3.16
C THR A 267 8.27 4.45 -2.31
N LEU A 268 8.85 5.05 -1.28
CA LEU A 268 8.15 5.95 -0.35
C LEU A 268 8.17 7.43 -0.77
N ASP A 269 8.83 7.73 -1.90
CA ASP A 269 8.99 9.08 -2.44
C ASP A 269 8.08 9.32 -3.66
N LEU A 270 7.25 10.35 -3.60
CA LEU A 270 6.22 10.64 -4.60
C LEU A 270 6.81 10.90 -6.01
N PRO A 271 7.81 11.79 -6.19
CA PRO A 271 8.55 11.92 -7.44
C PRO A 271 9.02 10.60 -8.04
N THR A 272 9.61 9.74 -7.21
CA THR A 272 10.15 8.45 -7.66
C THR A 272 9.03 7.48 -8.07
N VAL A 273 7.91 7.46 -7.33
CA VAL A 273 6.70 6.68 -7.70
C VAL A 273 6.17 7.11 -9.07
N LEU A 274 6.06 8.42 -9.32
CA LEU A 274 5.56 8.97 -10.57
C LEU A 274 6.48 8.64 -11.76
N ALA A 275 7.80 8.81 -11.59
CA ALA A 275 8.79 8.48 -12.62
C ALA A 275 8.78 6.99 -13.00
N ARG A 276 8.72 6.09 -12.00
CA ARG A 276 8.64 4.64 -12.24
C ARG A 276 7.35 4.24 -12.94
N THR A 277 6.24 4.85 -12.53
CA THR A 277 4.93 4.64 -13.17
C THR A 277 4.99 4.98 -14.65
N GLN A 278 5.54 6.15 -14.99
CA GLN A 278 5.71 6.58 -16.37
C GLN A 278 6.55 5.58 -17.18
N GLN A 279 7.69 5.14 -16.65
CA GLN A 279 8.57 4.18 -17.31
C GLN A 279 7.85 2.84 -17.59
N GLN A 280 7.08 2.34 -16.63
CA GLN A 280 6.34 1.08 -16.79
C GLN A 280 5.20 1.18 -17.79
N VAL A 281 4.40 2.26 -17.70
CA VAL A 281 3.25 2.43 -18.59
C VAL A 281 3.70 2.62 -20.04
N THR A 282 4.75 3.41 -20.29
CA THR A 282 5.27 3.64 -21.65
C THR A 282 5.92 2.39 -22.26
N THR A 283 6.46 1.48 -21.43
CA THR A 283 6.98 0.18 -21.90
C THR A 283 5.84 -0.78 -22.31
N LEU A 284 4.71 -0.73 -21.60
CA LEU A 284 3.57 -1.65 -21.84
C LEU A 284 2.60 -1.13 -22.90
N VAL A 285 2.42 0.19 -22.99
CA VAL A 285 1.52 0.84 -23.93
C VAL A 285 2.31 1.88 -24.70
N SER A 286 2.51 1.64 -26.00
CA SER A 286 3.12 2.63 -26.89
C SER A 286 2.23 3.88 -26.95
N ALA A 287 2.75 5.00 -26.45
CA ALA A 287 2.12 6.32 -26.44
C ALA A 287 3.22 7.37 -26.69
N ASP A 288 2.85 8.49 -27.29
CA ASP A 288 3.78 9.58 -27.59
C ASP A 288 3.99 10.47 -26.36
N GLU A 289 2.93 10.65 -25.56
CA GLU A 289 2.99 11.39 -24.29
C GLU A 289 2.31 10.63 -23.16
N PHE A 290 2.86 10.80 -21.96
CA PHE A 290 2.33 10.28 -20.70
C PHE A 290 2.25 11.43 -19.69
N ALA A 291 1.11 11.60 -19.03
CA ALA A 291 0.92 12.61 -18.01
C ALA A 291 0.19 12.05 -16.77
N ILE A 292 0.63 12.47 -15.59
CA ILE A 292 -0.13 12.34 -14.35
C ILE A 292 -0.37 13.75 -13.80
N ALA A 293 -1.65 14.09 -13.62
CA ALA A 293 -2.09 15.31 -12.95
C ALA A 293 -2.63 14.93 -11.57
N LEU A 294 -2.01 15.43 -10.51
CA LEU A 294 -2.45 15.17 -9.13
C LEU A 294 -3.27 16.33 -8.61
N CYS A 295 -4.25 16.00 -7.76
CA CYS A 295 -5.08 16.96 -7.07
C CYS A 295 -4.78 16.87 -5.56
N ASP A 296 -4.71 18.02 -4.90
CA ASP A 296 -4.57 18.10 -3.44
C ASP A 296 -5.93 17.91 -2.74
N GLU A 297 -5.91 17.81 -1.41
CA GLU A 297 -7.15 17.66 -0.61
C GLU A 297 -8.09 18.86 -0.74
N ASP A 298 -7.56 20.05 -1.01
CA ASP A 298 -8.32 21.29 -1.22
C ASP A 298 -8.91 21.41 -2.64
N GLY A 299 -8.68 20.42 -3.52
CA GLY A 299 -9.14 20.46 -4.92
C GLY A 299 -8.22 21.23 -5.87
N GLU A 300 -7.09 21.72 -5.37
CA GLU A 300 -6.07 22.43 -6.14
C GLU A 300 -5.18 21.45 -6.92
N TRP A 301 -4.85 21.80 -8.16
CA TRP A 301 -4.05 20.96 -9.03
C TRP A 301 -2.55 21.18 -8.79
N GLN A 302 -1.83 20.09 -8.58
CA GLN A 302 -0.37 20.10 -8.49
C GLN A 302 0.22 20.12 -9.91
N ARG A 303 1.32 20.85 -10.09
CA ARG A 303 1.98 20.97 -11.40
C ARG A 303 2.32 19.58 -11.96
N PRO A 304 2.07 19.32 -13.26
CA PRO A 304 2.41 18.06 -13.88
C PRO A 304 3.89 17.72 -13.70
N PHE A 305 4.19 16.47 -13.34
CA PHE A 305 5.54 16.00 -13.01
C PHE A 305 6.57 16.17 -14.15
N HIS A 306 6.11 16.36 -15.40
CA HIS A 306 6.97 16.42 -16.59
C HIS A 306 7.06 17.80 -17.26
N GLU A 307 6.34 18.80 -16.75
CA GLU A 307 6.13 20.02 -17.51
C GLU A 307 6.27 21.24 -16.59
N GLN A 308 7.51 21.73 -16.42
CA GLN A 308 7.82 22.91 -15.59
C GLN A 308 7.18 24.21 -16.12
N THR A 309 6.75 24.21 -17.40
CA THR A 309 6.24 25.38 -18.14
C THR A 309 4.73 25.37 -18.38
N SER A 310 4.00 24.32 -18.00
CA SER A 310 2.55 24.20 -18.24
C SER A 310 1.74 24.88 -17.12
N PRO A 311 0.57 25.48 -17.42
CA PRO A 311 -0.28 26.11 -16.40
C PRO A 311 -0.69 25.11 -15.31
N ALA A 312 -0.91 25.61 -14.09
CA ALA A 312 -1.31 24.78 -12.95
C ALA A 312 -2.66 24.07 -13.18
N ALA A 313 -3.54 24.65 -14.00
CA ALA A 313 -4.82 24.07 -14.35
C ALA A 313 -4.66 23.05 -15.50
N PRO A 314 -5.12 21.80 -15.31
CA PRO A 314 -5.06 20.80 -16.37
C PRO A 314 -6.10 21.06 -17.46
N ASN A 315 -5.91 20.47 -18.63
CA ASN A 315 -6.83 20.63 -19.77
C ASN A 315 -8.25 20.08 -19.49
N ASP A 316 -9.22 20.48 -20.32
CA ASP A 316 -10.63 20.10 -20.18
C ASP A 316 -10.86 18.58 -20.14
N LEU A 317 -10.05 17.81 -20.86
CA LEU A 317 -10.15 16.34 -20.88
C LEU A 317 -9.83 15.73 -19.50
N VAL A 318 -8.76 16.21 -18.86
CA VAL A 318 -8.38 15.81 -17.51
C VAL A 318 -9.42 16.27 -16.50
N GLN A 319 -9.93 17.51 -16.62
CA GLN A 319 -10.99 18.01 -15.74
C GLN A 319 -12.28 17.19 -15.86
N TRP A 320 -12.66 16.77 -17.07
CA TRP A 320 -13.82 15.92 -17.28
C TRP A 320 -13.67 14.56 -16.59
N VAL A 321 -12.50 13.93 -16.71
CA VAL A 321 -12.19 12.66 -16.03
C VAL A 321 -12.25 12.84 -14.51
N ALA A 322 -11.73 13.96 -14.00
CA ALA A 322 -11.78 14.29 -12.58
C ALA A 322 -13.23 14.45 -12.07
N ALA A 323 -14.05 15.21 -12.79
CA ALA A 323 -15.45 15.45 -12.42
C ALA A 323 -16.31 14.18 -12.46
N ASN A 324 -16.12 13.34 -13.49
CA ASN A 324 -16.96 12.16 -13.70
C ASN A 324 -16.43 10.89 -13.02
N ARG A 325 -15.16 10.88 -12.60
CA ARG A 325 -14.45 9.72 -12.02
C ARG A 325 -14.58 8.47 -12.89
N ARG A 326 -14.54 8.65 -14.21
CA ARG A 326 -14.70 7.60 -15.21
C ARG A 326 -13.62 7.71 -16.28
N PRO A 327 -13.17 6.59 -16.84
CA PRO A 327 -12.22 6.61 -17.94
C PRO A 327 -12.84 7.29 -19.16
N LEU A 328 -12.03 8.08 -19.87
CA LEU A 328 -12.40 8.73 -21.11
C LEU A 328 -11.41 8.29 -22.20
N ASP A 329 -11.94 7.67 -23.24
CA ASP A 329 -11.19 7.24 -24.43
C ASP A 329 -11.72 8.02 -25.64
N LEU A 330 -10.84 8.85 -26.22
CA LEU A 330 -11.13 9.67 -27.39
C LEU A 330 -10.20 9.29 -28.53
N HIS A 331 -10.76 9.15 -29.72
CA HIS A 331 -10.05 8.87 -30.95
C HIS A 331 -10.82 9.45 -32.14
N SER A 332 -10.21 9.43 -33.32
CA SER A 332 -10.76 10.06 -34.53
C SER A 332 -12.20 9.66 -34.90
N ARG A 333 -12.73 8.52 -34.41
CA ARG A 333 -14.09 8.04 -34.72
C ARG A 333 -15.15 8.44 -33.69
N ASN A 334 -14.76 8.82 -32.47
CA ASN A 334 -15.70 9.21 -31.40
C ASN A 334 -15.48 10.65 -30.92
N LEU A 335 -14.72 11.44 -31.70
CA LEU A 335 -14.39 12.82 -31.41
C LEU A 335 -15.61 13.74 -31.20
N HIS A 336 -16.75 13.38 -31.79
CA HIS A 336 -18.02 14.08 -31.59
C HIS A 336 -18.48 14.08 -30.11
N TYR A 337 -18.05 13.10 -29.32
CA TYR A 337 -18.30 13.05 -27.88
C TYR A 337 -17.69 14.26 -27.15
N ALA A 338 -16.46 14.64 -27.52
CA ALA A 338 -15.81 15.83 -26.97
C ALA A 338 -16.60 17.10 -27.32
N THR A 339 -17.12 17.19 -28.55
CA THR A 339 -17.93 18.33 -29.00
C THR A 339 -19.28 18.41 -28.28
N GLN A 340 -19.95 17.28 -28.02
CA GLN A 340 -21.21 17.23 -27.28
C GLN A 340 -21.06 17.67 -25.81
N HIS A 341 -19.91 17.43 -25.22
CA HIS A 341 -19.59 17.80 -23.84
C HIS A 341 -18.84 19.14 -23.72
N ASN A 342 -18.76 19.93 -24.80
CA ASN A 342 -18.03 21.22 -24.85
C ASN A 342 -16.58 21.14 -24.35
N LEU A 343 -15.89 20.02 -24.64
CA LEU A 343 -14.50 19.82 -24.23
C LEU A 343 -13.54 20.40 -25.26
N ALA A 344 -12.66 21.31 -24.84
CA ALA A 344 -11.56 21.77 -25.67
C ALA A 344 -10.52 20.65 -25.86
N LEU A 345 -10.17 20.38 -27.12
CA LEU A 345 -9.12 19.40 -27.45
C LEU A 345 -7.74 20.07 -27.33
N PRO A 346 -6.72 19.33 -26.86
CA PRO A 346 -5.34 19.81 -26.88
C PRO A 346 -4.89 20.21 -28.30
N THR A 347 -4.07 21.25 -28.40
CA THR A 347 -3.40 21.67 -29.64
C THR A 347 -1.90 21.36 -29.52
N PRO A 348 -1.31 20.52 -30.40
CA PRO A 348 -1.91 19.90 -31.58
C PRO A 348 -2.93 18.79 -31.25
N LYS A 349 -3.93 18.63 -32.12
CA LYS A 349 -5.03 17.67 -31.93
C LYS A 349 -4.50 16.22 -31.92
N PRO A 350 -4.77 15.45 -30.85
CA PRO A 350 -4.31 14.07 -30.76
C PRO A 350 -5.11 13.12 -31.68
N ALA A 351 -4.47 12.06 -32.17
CA ALA A 351 -5.14 10.99 -32.91
C ALA A 351 -5.96 10.09 -31.98
N ALA A 352 -5.43 9.84 -30.78
CA ALA A 352 -6.08 9.15 -29.68
C ALA A 352 -5.61 9.70 -28.33
N TRP A 353 -6.52 9.75 -27.35
CA TRP A 353 -6.28 10.18 -25.98
C TRP A 353 -7.03 9.27 -25.02
N LEU A 354 -6.36 8.77 -23.99
CA LEU A 354 -6.95 7.87 -23.00
C LEU A 354 -6.61 8.38 -21.60
N GLY A 355 -7.61 8.82 -20.86
CA GLY A 355 -7.49 9.25 -19.47
C GLY A 355 -8.22 8.32 -18.51
N VAL A 356 -7.61 8.03 -17.36
CA VAL A 356 -8.18 7.23 -16.28
C VAL A 356 -8.05 7.95 -14.94
N PRO A 357 -9.06 7.84 -14.05
CA PRO A 357 -8.99 8.46 -12.74
C PRO A 357 -8.05 7.69 -11.81
N LEU A 358 -7.29 8.41 -11.01
CA LEU A 358 -6.54 7.91 -9.86
C LEU A 358 -7.43 8.09 -8.63
N THR A 359 -7.94 6.99 -8.09
CA THR A 359 -8.85 6.97 -6.94
C THR A 359 -8.45 5.89 -5.96
N ASN A 360 -8.54 6.17 -4.66
CA ASN A 360 -8.50 5.14 -3.63
C ASN A 360 -9.77 5.20 -2.77
N GLY A 361 -10.62 4.18 -2.86
CA GLY A 361 -11.94 4.20 -2.26
C GLY A 361 -12.81 5.31 -2.86
N GLU A 362 -13.27 6.24 -2.02
CA GLU A 362 -14.06 7.42 -2.43
C GLU A 362 -13.21 8.66 -2.71
N GLN A 363 -11.92 8.64 -2.35
CA GLN A 363 -11.01 9.76 -2.51
C GLN A 363 -10.45 9.81 -3.93
N PHE A 364 -10.56 10.98 -4.56
CA PHE A 364 -9.95 11.28 -5.84
C PHE A 364 -8.55 11.86 -5.62
N LEU A 365 -7.55 11.30 -6.31
CA LEU A 365 -6.15 11.70 -6.17
C LEU A 365 -5.63 12.43 -7.42
N GLY A 366 -6.25 12.22 -8.58
CA GLY A 366 -5.79 12.80 -9.84
C GLY A 366 -6.23 12.03 -11.08
N VAL A 367 -5.55 12.28 -12.21
CA VAL A 367 -5.79 11.64 -13.50
C VAL A 367 -4.46 11.19 -14.10
N MET A 368 -4.46 9.99 -14.68
CA MET A 368 -3.38 9.49 -15.51
C MET A 368 -3.85 9.45 -16.97
N ALA A 369 -3.08 10.01 -17.88
CA ALA A 369 -3.46 10.12 -19.28
C ALA A 369 -2.33 9.71 -20.24
N LEU A 370 -2.75 9.13 -21.37
CA LEU A 370 -1.91 8.78 -22.51
C LEU A 370 -2.38 9.54 -23.75
N THR A 371 -1.44 10.08 -24.50
CA THR A 371 -1.72 10.75 -25.76
C THR A 371 -0.95 10.08 -26.90
N ARG A 372 -1.60 9.96 -28.06
CA ARG A 372 -0.95 9.64 -29.34
C ARG A 372 -1.09 10.80 -30.30
N ALA A 373 0.03 11.21 -30.89
CA ALA A 373 0.13 12.23 -31.91
C ALA A 373 -0.50 11.77 -33.24
N GLN A 374 -0.56 12.67 -34.21
CA GLN A 374 -1.21 12.40 -35.50
C GLN A 374 -0.63 11.17 -36.21
N GLY A 375 -1.51 10.31 -36.72
CA GLY A 375 -1.16 9.04 -37.39
C GLY A 375 -1.20 7.81 -36.48
N GLY A 376 -1.33 7.98 -35.16
CA GLY A 376 -1.46 6.87 -34.20
C GLY A 376 -2.79 6.11 -34.31
N GLN A 377 -2.77 4.80 -34.04
CA GLN A 377 -3.99 4.00 -33.94
C GLN A 377 -4.76 4.28 -32.62
N PRO A 378 -6.09 4.04 -32.57
CA PRO A 378 -6.85 4.09 -31.32
C PRO A 378 -6.30 3.16 -30.25
N PHE A 379 -6.52 3.49 -28.97
CA PHE A 379 -6.23 2.57 -27.88
C PHE A 379 -7.20 1.38 -27.94
N SER A 380 -6.70 0.18 -27.62
CA SER A 380 -7.55 -1.00 -27.53
C SER A 380 -8.28 -1.04 -26.18
N ARG A 381 -9.37 -1.81 -26.07
CA ARG A 381 -10.01 -2.08 -24.76
C ARG A 381 -9.04 -2.66 -23.74
N TRP A 382 -8.11 -3.48 -24.21
CA TRP A 382 -7.05 -4.03 -23.38
C TRP A 382 -6.14 -2.93 -22.81
N ASN A 383 -5.78 -1.92 -23.60
CA ASN A 383 -4.97 -0.79 -23.13
C ASN A 383 -5.71 0.00 -22.02
N GLN A 384 -7.02 0.20 -22.19
CA GLN A 384 -7.86 0.86 -21.18
C GLN A 384 -7.94 0.04 -19.88
N GLU A 385 -8.18 -1.27 -19.97
CA GLU A 385 -8.23 -2.17 -18.81
C GLU A 385 -6.89 -2.21 -18.07
N LEU A 386 -5.79 -2.27 -18.81
CA LEU A 386 -4.44 -2.25 -18.26
C LEU A 386 -4.16 -0.91 -17.55
N LEU A 387 -4.45 0.22 -18.18
CA LEU A 387 -4.21 1.55 -17.60
C LEU A 387 -5.05 1.77 -16.33
N LEU A 388 -6.31 1.32 -16.31
CA LEU A 388 -7.17 1.35 -15.11
C LEU A 388 -6.60 0.50 -13.97
N ALA A 389 -6.06 -0.69 -14.29
CA ALA A 389 -5.50 -1.57 -13.29
C ALA A 389 -4.19 -1.01 -12.71
N ILE A 390 -3.34 -0.38 -13.54
CA ILE A 390 -2.14 0.34 -13.09
C ILE A 390 -2.55 1.56 -12.26
N ALA A 391 -3.54 2.34 -12.69
CA ALA A 391 -4.07 3.49 -11.95
C ALA A 391 -4.49 3.13 -10.52
N GLY A 392 -5.10 1.96 -10.31
CA GLY A 392 -5.41 1.47 -8.96
C GLY A 392 -4.17 1.27 -8.08
N GLN A 393 -3.09 0.70 -8.61
CA GLN A 393 -1.83 0.50 -7.87
C GLN A 393 -1.11 1.83 -7.61
N VAL A 394 -1.07 2.70 -8.62
CA VAL A 394 -0.45 4.03 -8.54
C VAL A 394 -1.18 4.89 -7.51
N SER A 395 -2.52 4.82 -7.46
CA SER A 395 -3.32 5.52 -6.45
C SER A 395 -2.93 5.11 -5.03
N ALA A 396 -2.76 3.81 -4.79
CA ALA A 396 -2.31 3.31 -3.48
C ALA A 396 -0.88 3.77 -3.14
N ALA A 397 0.04 3.72 -4.10
CA ALA A 397 1.43 4.16 -3.91
C ALA A 397 1.52 5.67 -3.63
N ILE A 398 0.78 6.51 -4.36
CA ILE A 398 0.70 7.95 -4.13
C ILE A 398 0.18 8.26 -2.74
N GLN A 399 -0.89 7.58 -2.30
CA GLN A 399 -1.43 7.80 -0.96
C GLN A 399 -0.43 7.39 0.13
N ASN A 400 0.25 6.25 -0.04
CA ASN A 400 1.29 5.81 0.89
C ASN A 400 2.44 6.82 0.99
N ALA A 401 2.91 7.34 -0.14
CA ALA A 401 3.96 8.37 -0.18
C ALA A 401 3.50 9.66 0.51
N ARG A 402 2.26 10.11 0.27
CA ARG A 402 1.68 11.29 0.95
C ARG A 402 1.59 11.08 2.46
N LEU A 403 1.05 9.96 2.92
CA LEU A 403 0.95 9.62 4.35
C LEU A 403 2.32 9.55 5.03
N TYR A 404 3.31 8.95 4.36
CA TYR A 404 4.67 8.87 4.88
C TYR A 404 5.32 10.26 4.99
N SER A 405 5.18 11.09 3.95
CA SER A 405 5.71 12.47 3.96
C SER A 405 5.07 13.34 5.04
N ALA A 406 3.76 13.22 5.26
CA ALA A 406 3.04 13.91 6.33
C ALA A 406 3.55 13.47 7.71
N THR A 407 3.77 12.16 7.88
CA THR A 407 4.30 11.58 9.12
C THR A 407 5.70 12.11 9.43
N LEU A 408 6.61 12.09 8.45
CA LEU A 408 7.96 12.66 8.61
C LEU A 408 7.93 14.15 8.96
N ARG A 409 7.02 14.92 8.34
CA ARG A 409 6.86 16.35 8.64
C ARG A 409 6.43 16.59 10.08
N LEU A 410 5.49 15.78 10.59
CA LEU A 410 5.04 15.85 11.97
C LEU A 410 6.18 15.52 12.94
N TYR A 411 6.95 14.46 12.68
CA TYR A 411 8.12 14.10 13.51
C TYR A 411 9.13 15.24 13.61
N ASN A 412 9.52 15.85 12.49
CA ASN A 412 10.48 16.95 12.49
C ASN A 412 9.97 18.16 13.27
N LEU A 413 8.68 18.50 13.14
CA LEU A 413 8.08 19.61 13.90
C LEU A 413 8.05 19.32 15.40
N THR A 414 7.81 18.08 15.82
CA THR A 414 7.83 17.71 17.24
C THR A 414 9.24 17.78 17.84
N ASP A 415 10.26 17.37 17.08
CA ASP A 415 11.65 17.42 17.54
C ASP A 415 12.14 18.87 17.71
N GLU A 416 11.83 19.74 16.74
CA GLU A 416 12.13 21.17 16.86
C GLU A 416 11.42 21.82 18.06
N ALA A 417 10.15 21.49 18.27
CA ALA A 417 9.38 22.02 19.40
C ALA A 417 9.92 21.52 20.74
N LEU A 418 10.37 20.26 20.81
CA LEU A 418 10.99 19.68 22.00
C LEU A 418 12.35 20.34 22.29
N ALA A 419 13.19 20.53 21.27
CA ALA A 419 14.49 21.19 21.40
C ALA A 419 14.32 22.62 21.95
N ARG A 420 13.41 23.42 21.38
CA ARG A 420 13.12 24.78 21.87
C ARG A 420 12.65 24.79 23.33
N ARG A 421 11.82 23.82 23.74
CA ARG A 421 11.37 23.71 25.13
C ARG A 421 12.52 23.36 26.08
N LEU A 422 13.42 22.47 25.68
CA LEU A 422 14.58 22.11 26.50
C LEU A 422 15.53 23.30 26.68
N GLU A 423 15.81 24.03 25.60
CA GLU A 423 16.62 25.26 25.66
C GLU A 423 15.99 26.32 26.58
N GLN A 424 14.67 26.52 26.48
CA GLN A 424 13.96 27.45 27.38
C GLN A 424 14.06 27.05 28.85
N LEU A 425 13.88 25.76 29.17
CA LEU A 425 14.01 25.27 30.53
C LEU A 425 15.44 25.43 31.07
N GLN A 426 16.45 25.16 30.25
CA GLN A 426 17.86 25.37 30.62
C GLN A 426 18.18 26.86 30.83
N ALA A 427 17.70 27.74 29.95
CA ALA A 427 17.89 29.18 30.09
C ALA A 427 17.25 29.73 31.38
N LEU A 428 16.04 29.28 31.72
CA LEU A 428 15.38 29.64 32.96
C LEU A 428 16.17 29.17 34.19
N LEU A 429 16.64 27.92 34.21
CA LEU A 429 17.44 27.39 35.32
C LEU A 429 18.78 28.13 35.49
N ASN A 430 19.40 28.55 34.39
CA ASN A 430 20.66 29.30 34.40
C ASN A 430 20.49 30.74 34.90
N ALA A 431 19.28 31.32 34.80
CA ALA A 431 19.00 32.68 35.26
C ALA A 431 18.70 32.76 36.77
N VAL A 432 18.40 31.63 37.44
CA VAL A 432 18.10 31.60 38.87
C VAL A 432 19.37 31.86 39.68
N GLN A 433 19.34 32.87 40.54
CA GLN A 433 20.47 33.24 41.43
C GLN A 433 20.58 32.37 42.69
N GLU A 434 19.61 31.50 42.93
CA GLU A 434 19.68 30.47 43.97
C GLU A 434 20.31 29.20 43.40
N GLY A 435 21.07 28.48 44.23
CA GLY A 435 21.60 27.17 43.86
C GLY A 435 20.48 26.13 43.84
N VAL A 436 20.16 25.59 42.68
CA VAL A 436 19.15 24.53 42.51
C VAL A 436 19.85 23.22 42.17
N LEU A 437 19.61 22.21 42.99
CA LEU A 437 20.15 20.86 42.82
C LEU A 437 19.05 19.82 43.05
N MET A 438 18.91 18.84 42.17
CA MET A 438 17.95 17.75 42.34
C MET A 438 18.69 16.41 42.42
N LEU A 439 18.27 15.60 43.39
CA LEU A 439 18.72 14.23 43.59
C LEU A 439 17.63 13.25 43.14
N ASP A 440 18.01 12.13 42.53
CA ASP A 440 17.11 10.98 42.36
C ASP A 440 16.98 10.16 43.67
N ILE A 441 16.11 9.15 43.65
CA ILE A 441 15.92 8.22 44.79
C ILE A 441 17.19 7.45 45.19
N ASN A 442 18.20 7.39 44.31
CA ASN A 442 19.48 6.74 44.59
C ASN A 442 20.54 7.72 45.11
N GLY A 443 20.19 9.00 45.29
CA GLY A 443 21.11 10.04 45.72
C GLY A 443 22.06 10.55 44.62
N ARG A 444 21.73 10.36 43.35
CA ARG A 444 22.49 10.91 42.21
C ARG A 444 21.96 12.27 41.80
N ILE A 445 22.86 13.17 41.43
CA ILE A 445 22.51 14.52 40.98
C ILE A 445 21.94 14.45 39.56
N VAL A 446 20.63 14.67 39.40
CA VAL A 446 19.93 14.66 38.10
C VAL A 446 19.75 16.05 37.51
N LEU A 447 19.83 17.10 38.33
CA LEU A 447 19.80 18.49 37.90
C LEU A 447 20.71 19.31 38.80
N VAL A 448 21.50 20.20 38.22
CA VAL A 448 22.32 21.17 38.94
C VAL A 448 22.40 22.43 38.09
N ASN A 449 22.01 23.57 38.64
CA ASN A 449 22.17 24.84 37.95
C ASN A 449 23.58 25.42 38.18
N PRO A 450 24.02 26.41 37.38
CA PRO A 450 25.36 27.00 37.51
C PRO A 450 25.66 27.55 38.89
N MET A 451 24.66 28.12 39.58
CA MET A 451 24.83 28.65 40.94
C MET A 451 25.13 27.53 41.95
N ALA A 452 24.38 26.42 41.93
CA ALA A 452 24.64 25.27 42.80
C ALA A 452 26.02 24.65 42.51
N ALA A 453 26.40 24.55 41.23
CA ALA A 453 27.73 24.09 40.83
C ALA A 453 28.84 24.99 41.39
N ALA A 454 28.66 26.31 41.34
CA ALA A 454 29.59 27.28 41.90
C ALA A 454 29.71 27.18 43.44
N LEU A 455 28.60 27.03 44.16
CA LEU A 455 28.60 26.81 45.62
C LEU A 455 29.31 25.51 46.02
N LEU A 456 29.19 24.47 45.19
CA LEU A 456 29.88 23.19 45.36
C LEU A 456 31.35 23.22 44.88
N GLN A 457 31.80 24.33 44.27
CA GLN A 457 33.13 24.50 43.65
C GLN A 457 33.49 23.37 42.68
N ASN A 458 32.52 22.97 41.85
CA ASN A 458 32.72 21.94 40.85
C ASN A 458 31.97 22.32 39.57
N SER A 459 32.33 21.73 38.42
CA SER A 459 31.61 21.99 37.19
C SER A 459 30.25 21.27 37.20
N ALA A 460 29.23 21.88 36.61
CA ALA A 460 27.90 21.27 36.49
C ALA A 460 27.96 19.92 35.76
N GLU A 461 28.83 19.81 34.75
CA GLU A 461 29.07 18.58 33.97
C GLU A 461 29.72 17.47 34.83
N ALA A 462 30.67 17.81 35.69
CA ALA A 462 31.33 16.85 36.57
C ALA A 462 30.40 16.35 37.69
N LEU A 463 29.40 17.13 38.07
CA LEU A 463 28.41 16.76 39.08
C LEU A 463 27.24 15.95 38.49
N HIS A 464 26.93 16.09 37.19
CA HIS A 464 25.77 15.45 36.58
C HIS A 464 25.86 13.91 36.60
N GLN A 465 24.77 13.26 37.03
CA GLN A 465 24.64 11.81 37.25
C GLN A 465 25.61 11.18 38.26
N GLN A 466 26.40 11.98 38.97
CA GLN A 466 27.26 11.48 40.04
C GLN A 466 26.47 11.30 41.35
N PRO A 467 26.80 10.29 42.16
CA PRO A 467 26.28 10.18 43.52
C PRO A 467 26.77 11.37 44.37
N LEU A 468 25.89 11.94 45.17
CA LEU A 468 26.27 12.91 46.20
C LEU A 468 26.95 12.16 47.37
N ALA A 469 28.16 11.65 47.16
CA ALA A 469 28.88 10.79 48.12
C ALA A 469 30.30 11.28 48.46
N ALA A 470 30.78 12.34 47.81
CA ALA A 470 32.05 12.95 48.20
C ALA A 470 31.88 13.74 49.51
N ALA A 471 32.68 13.42 50.53
CA ALA A 471 32.65 14.07 51.84
C ALA A 471 32.78 15.61 51.77
N THR A 472 33.43 16.12 50.73
CA THR A 472 33.59 17.56 50.44
C THR A 472 32.33 18.23 49.88
N ALA A 473 31.49 17.51 49.13
CA ALA A 473 30.23 18.06 48.60
C ALA A 473 29.13 18.04 49.67
N VAL A 474 29.08 16.99 50.49
CA VAL A 474 28.13 16.82 51.60
C VAL A 474 28.34 17.90 52.66
N SER A 475 29.59 18.18 53.03
CA SER A 475 29.92 19.23 54.00
C SER A 475 29.62 20.64 53.49
N ARG A 476 29.84 20.91 52.19
CA ARG A 476 29.48 22.19 51.54
C ARG A 476 27.97 22.41 51.44
N LEU A 477 27.17 21.37 51.55
CA LEU A 477 25.71 21.46 51.65
C LEU A 477 25.23 21.57 53.10
N GLY A 478 26.13 21.69 54.08
CA GLY A 478 25.79 21.83 55.49
C GLY A 478 25.26 20.54 56.13
N TYR A 479 25.63 19.37 55.59
CA TYR A 479 25.37 18.08 56.24
C TYR A 479 26.60 17.60 56.98
N THR A 480 26.39 17.04 58.17
CA THR A 480 27.34 16.09 58.76
C THR A 480 27.23 14.73 58.08
N LEU A 481 28.27 13.90 58.19
CA LEU A 481 28.28 12.57 57.57
C LEU A 481 27.12 11.70 58.08
N ALA A 482 26.83 11.77 59.39
CA ALA A 482 25.73 11.02 60.01
C ALA A 482 24.35 11.50 59.55
N GLU A 483 24.14 12.82 59.40
CA GLU A 483 22.90 13.35 58.85
C GLU A 483 22.71 12.92 57.39
N TRP A 484 23.78 12.93 56.60
CA TRP A 484 23.71 12.51 55.21
C TRP A 484 23.36 11.03 55.05
N GLU A 485 23.93 10.14 55.86
CA GLU A 485 23.58 8.72 55.87
C GLU A 485 22.09 8.50 56.19
N GLU A 486 21.52 9.24 57.15
CA GLU A 486 20.09 9.19 57.45
C GLU A 486 19.24 9.68 56.26
N ARG A 487 19.64 10.79 55.64
CA ARG A 487 18.94 11.35 54.47
C ARG A 487 19.00 10.41 53.27
N GLN A 488 20.13 9.75 53.04
CA GLN A 488 20.30 8.78 51.95
C GLN A 488 19.36 7.59 52.11
N LEU A 489 19.22 7.06 53.33
CA LEU A 489 18.28 5.96 53.61
C LEU A 489 16.83 6.38 53.34
N ARG A 490 16.45 7.61 53.71
CA ARG A 490 15.11 8.17 53.44
C ARG A 490 14.84 8.39 51.95
N LEU A 491 15.83 8.89 51.20
CA LEU A 491 15.78 9.06 49.74
C LEU A 491 15.50 7.71 49.05
N GLN A 492 16.23 6.66 49.44
CA GLN A 492 16.06 5.31 48.91
C GLN A 492 14.72 4.69 49.29
N ALA A 493 14.21 5.00 50.48
CA ALA A 493 12.85 4.62 50.91
C ALA A 493 11.74 5.47 50.23
N ALA A 494 12.09 6.36 49.30
CA ALA A 494 11.17 7.28 48.62
C ALA A 494 10.35 8.14 49.60
N ALA A 495 10.91 8.43 50.78
CA ALA A 495 10.26 9.21 51.82
C ALA A 495 10.47 10.72 51.60
N ALA A 496 9.59 11.54 52.19
CA ALA A 496 9.76 12.98 52.21
C ALA A 496 10.95 13.40 53.10
N PRO A 497 11.66 14.50 52.77
CA PRO A 497 12.66 15.05 53.65
C PRO A 497 11.99 15.51 54.97
N PRO A 498 12.72 15.56 56.08
CA PRO A 498 12.24 16.05 57.38
C PRO A 498 11.64 17.47 57.41
N GLY A 499 11.65 18.21 56.29
CA GLY A 499 11.05 19.55 56.17
C GLY A 499 11.84 20.64 56.89
N GLN A 500 13.13 20.42 57.16
CA GLN A 500 13.98 21.38 57.86
C GLN A 500 14.70 22.29 56.87
N THR A 501 14.53 23.59 57.06
CA THR A 501 15.46 24.60 56.53
C THR A 501 16.70 24.62 57.43
N ALA A 502 17.89 24.59 56.83
CA ALA A 502 19.15 24.64 57.56
C ALA A 502 19.98 25.84 57.10
N VAL A 503 20.41 26.67 58.05
CA VAL A 503 21.30 27.81 57.78
C VAL A 503 22.70 27.46 58.26
N PHE A 504 23.69 27.57 57.39
CA PHE A 504 25.09 27.23 57.69
C PHE A 504 26.04 28.16 56.94
N ALA A 505 27.26 28.30 57.46
CA ALA A 505 28.30 29.07 56.80
C ALA A 505 29.20 28.14 55.96
N ILE A 506 29.52 28.59 54.76
CA ILE A 506 30.52 27.96 53.88
C ILE A 506 31.66 28.93 53.59
N THR A 507 32.84 28.38 53.34
CA THR A 507 33.99 29.14 52.85
C THR A 507 34.17 28.83 51.36
N LEU A 508 34.06 29.88 50.54
CA LEU A 508 34.32 29.82 49.11
C LEU A 508 35.76 30.25 48.83
N GLU A 509 36.51 29.44 48.08
CA GLU A 509 37.85 29.76 47.63
C GLU A 509 37.69 30.53 46.32
N THR A 510 38.11 31.78 46.29
CA THR A 510 38.06 32.66 45.12
C THR A 510 39.47 33.03 44.68
N ALA A 511 39.63 33.51 43.44
CA ALA A 511 40.92 33.94 42.91
C ALA A 511 41.60 35.06 43.73
N THR A 512 40.84 35.77 44.57
CA THR A 512 41.29 36.91 45.39
C THR A 512 41.37 36.57 46.89
N GLY A 513 41.10 35.33 47.31
CA GLY A 513 41.13 34.89 48.71
C GLY A 513 39.93 34.03 49.10
N SER A 514 39.74 33.79 50.41
CA SER A 514 38.60 33.01 50.93
C SER A 514 37.46 33.94 51.35
N ALA A 515 36.26 33.72 50.81
CA ALA A 515 35.05 34.47 51.16
C ALA A 515 34.09 33.59 51.98
N ARG A 516 33.64 34.09 53.13
CA ARG A 516 32.62 33.40 53.94
C ARG A 516 31.23 33.77 53.41
N ARG A 517 30.37 32.77 53.20
CA ARG A 517 28.97 32.93 52.79
C ARG A 517 28.05 32.20 53.77
N ILE A 518 26.86 32.73 54.02
CA ILE A 518 25.82 32.10 54.83
C ILE A 518 24.74 31.59 53.88
N ILE A 519 24.54 30.28 53.85
CA ILE A 519 23.61 29.61 52.95
C ILE A 519 22.45 29.04 53.74
N GLU A 520 21.24 29.32 53.27
CA GLU A 520 20.01 28.67 53.69
C GLU A 520 19.68 27.54 52.70
N ARG A 521 19.65 26.30 53.18
CA ARG A 521 19.24 25.12 52.41
C ARG A 521 17.79 24.76 52.72
N SER A 522 16.98 24.68 51.67
CA SER A 522 15.61 24.14 51.70
C SER A 522 15.52 22.82 50.94
N GLU A 523 14.76 21.86 51.45
CA GLU A 523 14.60 20.54 50.85
C GLU A 523 13.13 20.24 50.56
N ALA A 524 12.80 19.91 49.31
CA ALA A 524 11.45 19.60 48.87
C ALA A 524 11.37 18.26 48.12
N THR A 525 10.24 17.56 48.23
CA THR A 525 10.01 16.31 47.47
C THR A 525 9.51 16.61 46.06
N VAL A 526 10.15 16.03 45.04
CA VAL A 526 9.67 16.08 43.65
C VAL A 526 8.85 14.83 43.35
N ARG A 527 7.62 15.00 42.86
CA ARG A 527 6.69 13.91 42.55
C ARG A 527 6.36 13.88 41.06
N ALA A 528 6.28 12.68 40.50
CA ALA A 528 5.73 12.46 39.15
C ALA A 528 4.20 12.64 39.15
N LYS A 529 3.58 12.74 37.96
CA LYS A 529 2.13 12.87 37.78
C LYS A 529 1.29 11.77 38.47
N ALA A 530 1.90 10.60 38.74
CA ALA A 530 1.26 9.47 39.41
C ALA A 530 1.46 9.45 40.94
N GLY A 531 2.00 10.51 41.55
CA GLY A 531 2.25 10.60 43.00
C GLY A 531 3.55 9.92 43.48
N GLN A 532 4.22 9.17 42.60
CA GLN A 532 5.52 8.56 42.83
C GLN A 532 6.58 9.63 43.11
N VAL A 533 7.36 9.45 44.18
CA VAL A 533 8.50 10.32 44.51
C VAL A 533 9.63 10.05 43.52
N MET A 534 10.06 11.08 42.81
CA MET A 534 11.20 11.02 41.87
C MET A 534 12.53 11.29 42.57
N GLY A 535 12.49 12.02 43.68
CA GLY A 535 13.65 12.38 44.47
C GLY A 535 13.45 13.72 45.18
N TRP A 536 14.53 14.37 45.58
CA TRP A 536 14.50 15.62 46.36
C TRP A 536 15.11 16.78 45.59
N LEU A 537 14.52 17.96 45.73
CA LEU A 537 15.03 19.25 45.26
C LEU A 537 15.64 20.00 46.45
N LEU A 538 16.91 20.36 46.31
CA LEU A 538 17.65 21.21 47.22
C LEU A 538 17.75 22.60 46.61
N VAL A 539 17.31 23.60 47.38
CA VAL A 539 17.45 25.01 47.04
C VAL A 539 18.41 25.65 48.04
N LEU A 540 19.45 26.30 47.53
CA LEU A 540 20.52 26.93 48.29
C LEU A 540 20.43 28.43 48.06
N ARG A 541 19.95 29.16 49.06
CA ARG A 541 19.84 30.61 49.02
C ARG A 541 21.01 31.24 49.77
N ASP A 542 21.73 32.15 49.13
CA ASP A 542 22.72 32.98 49.81
C ASP A 542 21.96 34.06 50.61
N VAL A 543 22.08 34.01 51.93
CA VAL A 543 21.45 34.94 52.87
C VAL A 543 22.51 35.74 53.65
N THR A 544 23.73 35.82 53.10
CA THR A 544 24.86 36.51 53.75
C THR A 544 24.53 37.96 54.04
N GLU A 545 24.03 38.70 53.04
CA GLU A 545 23.71 40.12 53.17
C GLU A 545 22.57 40.33 54.16
N GLU A 546 21.50 39.52 54.09
CA GLU A 546 20.38 39.62 55.02
C GLU A 546 20.79 39.34 56.46
N GLN A 547 21.69 38.38 56.70
CA GLN A 547 22.20 38.07 58.04
C GLN A 547 23.16 39.15 58.55
N GLU A 548 24.08 39.64 57.72
CA GLU A 548 24.98 40.74 58.09
C GLU A 548 24.19 42.01 58.44
N LEU A 549 23.16 42.35 57.66
CA LEU A 549 22.25 43.46 57.96
C LEU A 549 21.45 43.24 59.24
N ALA A 550 20.98 42.01 59.49
CA ALA A 550 20.26 41.67 60.71
C ALA A 550 21.16 41.77 61.96
N GLU A 551 22.42 41.33 61.85
CA GLU A 551 23.43 41.47 62.90
C GLU A 551 23.74 42.95 63.18
N GLN A 552 24.04 43.74 62.14
CA GLN A 552 24.28 45.18 62.25
C GLN A 552 23.11 45.90 62.95
N ARG A 553 21.87 45.58 62.57
CA ARG A 553 20.67 46.16 63.21
C ARG A 553 20.59 45.79 64.69
N THR A 554 20.91 44.55 65.04
CA THR A 554 20.86 44.08 66.43
C THR A 554 21.94 44.75 67.28
N ASP A 555 23.16 44.90 66.76
CA ASP A 555 24.26 45.54 67.45
C ASP A 555 24.06 47.04 67.62
N LEU A 556 23.54 47.73 66.60
CA LEU A 556 23.09 49.12 66.73
C LEU A 556 22.06 49.27 67.85
N THR A 557 21.05 48.39 67.87
CA THR A 557 20.01 48.42 68.92
C THR A 557 20.60 48.24 70.32
N ARG A 558 21.56 47.30 70.49
CA ARG A 558 22.24 47.09 71.78
C ARG A 558 23.07 48.30 72.19
N MET A 559 23.80 48.90 71.26
CA MET A 559 24.62 50.09 71.50
C MET A 559 23.75 51.27 71.97
N ILE A 560 22.65 51.55 71.25
CA ILE A 560 21.69 52.61 71.60
C ILE A 560 21.17 52.44 73.03
N VAL A 561 20.74 51.22 73.39
CA VAL A 561 20.19 50.95 74.73
C VAL A 561 21.25 51.14 75.81
N HIS A 562 22.49 50.71 75.56
CA HIS A 562 23.59 50.88 76.50
C HIS A 562 23.91 52.36 76.72
N ASP A 563 24.05 53.12 75.65
CA ASP A 563 24.50 54.50 75.73
C ASP A 563 23.41 55.47 76.20
N LEU A 564 22.12 55.16 75.97
CA LEU A 564 21.00 55.88 76.60
C LEU A 564 20.84 55.55 78.08
N ARG A 565 21.13 54.31 78.50
CA ARG A 565 20.99 53.89 79.89
C ARG A 565 21.92 54.68 80.82
N ASN A 566 23.14 54.97 80.39
CA ASN A 566 24.12 55.70 81.20
C ASN A 566 23.63 57.10 81.64
N PRO A 567 23.28 58.03 80.74
CA PRO A 567 22.79 59.34 81.13
C PRO A 567 21.44 59.28 81.87
N ILE A 568 20.54 58.36 81.51
CA ILE A 568 19.29 58.15 82.28
C ILE A 568 19.60 57.70 83.72
N THR A 569 20.58 56.81 83.90
CA THR A 569 20.97 56.34 85.23
C THR A 569 21.57 57.49 86.05
N THR A 570 22.38 58.35 85.43
CA THR A 570 22.92 59.58 86.03
C THR A 570 21.81 60.58 86.37
N LEU A 571 20.82 60.78 85.50
CA LEU A 571 19.64 61.62 85.77
C LEU A 571 18.83 61.08 86.96
N VAL A 572 18.55 59.78 86.97
CA VAL A 572 17.75 59.17 88.03
C VAL A 572 18.50 59.18 89.36
N SER A 573 19.82 58.97 89.38
CA SER A 573 20.62 59.04 90.60
C SER A 573 20.73 60.47 91.14
N THR A 574 20.93 61.47 90.28
CA THR A 574 20.97 62.89 90.65
C THR A 574 19.60 63.38 91.14
N ILE A 575 18.50 63.02 90.47
CA ILE A 575 17.14 63.35 90.93
C ILE A 575 16.86 62.71 92.30
N ARG A 576 17.23 61.44 92.51
CA ARG A 576 17.10 60.79 93.83
C ARG A 576 17.95 61.45 94.90
N ALA A 577 19.15 61.93 94.56
CA ALA A 577 20.00 62.67 95.47
C ALA A 577 19.39 64.03 95.85
N ILE A 578 18.81 64.75 94.88
CA ILE A 578 18.08 66.01 95.10
C ILE A 578 16.84 65.76 96.00
N GLU A 579 16.09 64.68 95.79
CA GLU A 579 14.97 64.28 96.65
C GLU A 579 15.42 63.96 98.09
N HIS A 580 16.65 63.48 98.28
CA HIS A 580 17.21 63.14 99.59
C HIS A 580 17.86 64.35 100.31
N GLU A 581 18.43 65.30 99.57
CA GLU A 581 19.11 66.52 100.05
C GLU A 581 18.22 67.76 100.19
N ALA A 582 16.91 67.65 99.91
CA ALA A 582 15.92 68.71 100.14
C ALA A 582 15.79 69.17 101.62
N ALA A 583 16.66 68.70 102.51
CA ALA A 583 16.84 69.14 103.89
C ALA A 583 18.24 69.78 104.15
N GLY A 584 18.69 70.67 103.27
CA GLY A 584 19.60 71.78 103.62
C GLY A 584 21.09 71.62 103.26
N GLY A 585 21.54 72.31 102.21
CA GLY A 585 22.96 72.54 101.92
C GLY A 585 23.28 72.86 100.46
N ASN A 586 24.36 73.62 100.20
CA ASN A 586 24.78 74.20 98.91
C ASN A 586 25.15 73.20 97.76
N GLY A 587 24.78 71.91 97.84
CA GLY A 587 25.10 70.87 96.84
C GLY A 587 24.11 70.72 95.67
N ILE A 588 22.92 71.31 95.78
CA ILE A 588 21.84 71.18 94.80
C ILE A 588 22.23 71.72 93.41
N GLN A 589 23.09 72.75 93.34
CA GLN A 589 23.49 73.36 92.08
C GLN A 589 24.38 72.43 91.23
N GLU A 590 25.27 71.66 91.85
CA GLU A 590 26.10 70.65 91.16
C GLU A 590 25.23 69.49 90.66
N LEU A 591 24.30 69.01 91.48
CA LEU A 591 23.38 67.94 91.09
C LEU A 591 22.45 68.35 89.93
N ILE A 592 22.00 69.61 89.90
CA ILE A 592 21.22 70.15 88.76
C ILE A 592 22.08 70.25 87.50
N ASN A 593 23.34 70.67 87.62
CA ASN A 593 24.26 70.73 86.47
C ASN A 593 24.57 69.34 85.92
N ASP A 594 24.78 68.34 86.77
CA ASP A 594 24.99 66.95 86.34
C ASP A 594 23.74 66.38 85.67
N ALA A 595 22.55 66.72 86.18
CA ALA A 595 21.30 66.35 85.53
C ALA A 595 21.15 67.05 84.16
N GLN A 596 21.45 68.34 84.10
CA GLN A 596 21.37 69.10 82.85
C GLN A 596 22.36 68.55 81.80
N GLN A 597 23.57 68.16 82.21
CA GLN A 597 24.57 67.54 81.33
C GLN A 597 24.08 66.18 80.81
N GLY A 598 23.51 65.33 81.67
CA GLY A 598 22.92 64.06 81.24
C GLY A 598 21.77 64.21 80.23
N CYS A 599 20.99 65.29 80.30
CA CYS A 599 19.98 65.63 79.30
C CYS A 599 20.59 66.06 77.96
N VAL A 600 21.67 66.84 77.99
CA VAL A 600 22.40 67.28 76.77
C VAL A 600 23.01 66.07 76.07
N ASP A 601 23.67 65.18 76.82
CA ASP A 601 24.29 63.97 76.27
C ASP A 601 23.25 63.05 75.60
N MET A 602 22.03 62.97 76.14
CA MET A 602 20.92 62.24 75.51
C MET A 602 20.40 62.88 74.23
N LEU A 603 20.31 64.21 74.19
CA LEU A 603 19.86 64.94 73.00
C LEU A 603 20.85 64.76 71.84
N ASP A 604 22.15 64.90 72.11
CA ASP A 604 23.21 64.70 71.12
C ASP A 604 23.23 63.25 70.58
N MET A 605 22.91 62.27 71.44
CA MET A 605 22.79 60.87 71.04
C MET A 605 21.55 60.61 70.18
N VAL A 606 20.39 61.20 70.52
CA VAL A 606 19.17 61.09 69.69
C VAL A 606 19.38 61.71 68.32
N ASP A 607 20.05 62.86 68.25
CA ASP A 607 20.37 63.53 66.98
C ASP A 607 21.33 62.70 66.13
N SER A 608 22.37 62.10 66.74
CA SER A 608 23.30 61.19 66.05
C SER A 608 22.61 59.96 65.46
N LEU A 609 21.56 59.44 66.12
CA LEU A 609 20.78 58.30 65.63
C LEU A 609 19.82 58.65 64.50
N MET A 610 19.30 59.88 64.48
CA MET A 610 18.46 60.36 63.38
C MET A 610 19.26 60.55 62.09
N ASP A 611 20.55 60.90 62.18
CA ASP A 611 21.42 61.04 61.00
C ASP A 611 21.78 59.68 60.37
N ILE A 612 21.95 58.63 61.16
CA ILE A 612 22.23 57.27 60.66
C ILE A 612 21.03 56.68 59.90
N ASN A 613 19.80 56.96 60.32
CA ASN A 613 18.58 56.44 59.67
C ASN A 613 18.19 57.20 58.39
N ARG A 614 18.94 58.26 58.03
CA ARG A 614 18.77 59.06 56.80
C ARG A 614 19.76 58.72 55.69
N MET A 615 20.79 57.92 55.98
CA MET A 615 21.70 57.31 54.99
C MET A 615 21.17 55.94 54.57
#